data_AF-A0A920AGN8-F1
#
_entry.id   AF-A0A920AGN8-F1
#
_cell.length_a   1.000
_cell.length_b   1.000
_cell.length_c   1.000
_cell.angle_alpha   90.00
_cell.angle_beta   90.00
_cell.angle_gamma   90.00
#
_symmetry.space_group_name_H-M   'P 1'
#
loop_
_entity.id
_entity.type
_entity.pdbx_description
1 polymer ?
#
loop_
_entity_poly.entity_id
_entity_poly.type
_entity_poly.pdbx_seq_one_letter_code
_entity_poly.pdbx_strand_id
1 'polypeptide(L)'
;MSPEILAIVMFLTTLLFLLFGFPVAFTLAGSSLIFAFVGDLLGVFNFKMLLFFPQRIYGVMINEALVAVPLFIFMGVMLEKTKIAAKLLESIGDLFGSVRGGLGIGVILVGMLLAASTGIVGATVVTMGMLALPSMLKAGYDEKIATGTICASGTLGQIIPPSIVLILLAEMLQGANEEAGLLTGDLGTTTSYSNRFICWSTITWFNVSWIFYYLHFFYC
;
A
#
# COMPACT_ATOMS: atom_id res chain seq x y z
N MET A 1 -37.44 -0.35 -7.13
CA MET A 1 -36.44 -1.43 -7.00
C MET A 1 -36.03 -1.50 -5.55
N SER A 2 -35.77 -2.69 -5.01
CA SER A 2 -35.26 -2.78 -3.64
C SER A 2 -33.82 -2.21 -3.60
N PRO A 3 -33.40 -1.53 -2.52
CA PRO A 3 -32.10 -0.86 -2.43
C PRO A 3 -30.90 -1.78 -2.70
N GLU A 4 -31.05 -3.08 -2.40
CA GLU A 4 -30.02 -4.09 -2.52
C GLU A 4 -29.68 -4.38 -3.99
N ILE A 5 -30.68 -4.41 -4.87
CA ILE A 5 -30.47 -4.66 -6.29
C ILE A 5 -29.71 -3.49 -6.93
N LEU A 6 -30.02 -2.26 -6.52
CA LEU A 6 -29.31 -1.07 -7.01
C LEU A 6 -27.83 -1.09 -6.60
N ALA A 7 -27.53 -1.48 -5.36
CA ALA A 7 -26.16 -1.59 -4.87
C ALA A 7 -25.34 -2.68 -5.61
N ILE A 8 -25.93 -3.85 -5.86
CA ILE A 8 -25.28 -4.93 -6.62
C ILE A 8 -24.99 -4.48 -8.05
N VAL A 9 -25.94 -3.80 -8.70
CA VAL A 9 -25.76 -3.30 -10.07
C VAL A 9 -24.70 -2.20 -10.13
N MET A 10 -24.62 -1.32 -9.12
CA MET A 10 -23.55 -0.31 -8.99
C MET A 10 -22.16 -0.96 -8.85
N PHE A 11 -22.06 -2.01 -8.03
CA PHE A 11 -20.81 -2.73 -7.84
C PHE A 11 -20.34 -3.41 -9.13
N LEU A 12 -21.23 -4.13 -9.81
CA LEU A 12 -20.90 -4.83 -11.06
C LEU A 12 -20.51 -3.86 -12.19
N THR A 13 -21.22 -2.75 -12.33
CA THR A 13 -20.89 -1.71 -13.33
C THR A 13 -19.55 -1.05 -13.05
N THR A 14 -19.24 -0.75 -11.78
CA THR A 14 -17.93 -0.23 -11.38
C THR A 14 -16.81 -1.21 -11.70
N LEU A 15 -17.02 -2.51 -11.44
CA LEU A 15 -16.04 -3.57 -11.72
C LEU A 15 -15.79 -3.73 -13.22
N LEU A 16 -16.83 -3.63 -14.04
CA LEU A 16 -16.70 -3.62 -15.50
C LEU A 16 -15.89 -2.42 -16.00
N PHE A 17 -16.15 -1.21 -15.50
CA PHE A 17 -15.38 -0.02 -15.89
C PHE A 17 -13.90 -0.13 -15.50
N LEU A 18 -13.61 -0.78 -14.37
CA LEU A 18 -12.23 -1.05 -13.95
C LEU A 18 -11.53 -2.02 -14.92
N LEU A 19 -12.23 -3.06 -15.38
CA LEU A 19 -11.69 -4.03 -16.36
C LEU A 19 -11.44 -3.41 -17.73
N PHE A 20 -12.18 -2.37 -18.11
CA PHE A 20 -11.91 -1.58 -19.32
C PHE A 20 -10.64 -0.70 -19.21
N GLY A 21 -9.97 -0.69 -18.06
CA GLY A 21 -8.70 0.00 -17.86
C GLY A 21 -8.83 1.51 -17.63
N PHE A 22 -10.02 2.00 -17.28
CA PHE A 22 -10.19 3.40 -16.89
C PHE A 22 -9.52 3.68 -15.54
N PRO A 23 -8.94 4.88 -15.32
CA PRO A 23 -8.32 5.20 -14.04
C PRO A 23 -9.33 5.15 -12.89
N VAL A 24 -8.96 4.44 -11.81
CA VAL A 24 -9.82 4.07 -10.68
C VAL A 24 -10.58 5.25 -10.06
N ALA A 25 -9.94 6.41 -9.94
CA ALA A 25 -10.55 7.60 -9.36
C ALA A 25 -11.79 8.07 -10.15
N PHE A 26 -11.70 8.07 -11.48
CA PHE A 26 -12.80 8.49 -12.35
C PHE A 26 -13.90 7.44 -12.41
N THR A 27 -13.55 6.15 -12.38
CA THR A 27 -14.55 5.07 -12.38
C THR A 27 -15.37 5.08 -11.09
N LEU A 28 -14.73 5.23 -9.91
CA LEU A 28 -15.41 5.27 -8.62
C LEU A 28 -16.27 6.54 -8.46
N ALA A 29 -15.73 7.71 -8.78
CA ALA A 29 -16.49 8.96 -8.68
C ALA A 29 -17.64 9.00 -9.71
N GLY A 30 -17.38 8.58 -10.95
CA GLY A 30 -18.36 8.55 -12.02
C GLY A 30 -19.49 7.57 -11.77
N SER A 31 -19.18 6.32 -11.38
CA SER A 31 -20.22 5.34 -11.06
C SER A 31 -21.07 5.78 -9.87
N SER A 32 -20.45 6.36 -8.83
CA SER A 32 -21.18 6.89 -7.67
C SER A 32 -22.15 8.01 -8.05
N LEU A 33 -21.75 8.95 -8.92
CA LEU A 33 -22.64 10.04 -9.38
C LEU A 33 -23.78 9.54 -10.26
N ILE A 34 -23.50 8.61 -11.20
CA ILE A 34 -24.52 8.04 -12.09
C ILE A 34 -25.59 7.33 -11.26
N PHE A 35 -25.17 6.50 -10.30
CA PHE A 35 -26.11 5.77 -9.44
C PHE A 35 -26.79 6.66 -8.40
N ALA A 36 -26.19 7.77 -7.99
CA ALA A 36 -26.87 8.79 -7.17
C ALA A 36 -28.03 9.45 -7.95
N PHE A 37 -27.84 9.74 -9.24
CA PHE A 37 -28.88 10.31 -10.09
C PHE A 37 -29.99 9.29 -10.40
N VAL A 38 -29.62 8.05 -10.75
CA VAL A 38 -30.57 6.95 -10.97
C VAL A 38 -31.34 6.61 -9.69
N GLY A 39 -30.69 6.67 -8.53
CA GLY A 39 -31.31 6.45 -7.22
C GLY A 39 -32.35 7.52 -6.83
N ASP A 40 -32.14 8.76 -7.25
CA ASP A 40 -33.10 9.88 -7.08
C ASP A 40 -34.33 9.71 -7.97
N LEU A 41 -34.14 9.35 -9.24
CA LEU A 41 -35.22 9.03 -10.18
C LEU A 41 -36.09 7.86 -9.70
N LEU A 42 -35.50 6.89 -9.01
CA LEU A 42 -36.20 5.71 -8.48
C LEU A 42 -36.77 5.93 -7.06
N GLY A 43 -36.56 7.11 -6.45
CA GLY A 43 -37.03 7.45 -5.10
C GLY A 43 -36.36 6.66 -3.97
N VAL A 44 -35.24 5.96 -4.25
CA VAL A 44 -34.50 5.13 -3.29
C VAL A 44 -33.44 5.97 -2.55
N PHE A 45 -32.90 7.00 -3.20
CA PHE A 45 -31.85 7.86 -2.68
C PHE A 45 -32.25 9.33 -2.86
N ASN A 46 -32.07 10.17 -1.85
CA ASN A 46 -32.35 11.60 -1.98
C ASN A 46 -31.13 12.33 -2.51
N PHE A 47 -31.23 12.99 -3.66
CA PHE A 47 -30.13 13.78 -4.23
C PHE A 47 -29.64 14.89 -3.27
N LYS A 48 -30.51 15.36 -2.36
CA LYS A 48 -30.13 16.32 -1.31
C LYS A 48 -29.04 15.81 -0.37
N MET A 49 -28.85 14.50 -0.25
CA MET A 49 -27.78 13.92 0.57
C MET A 49 -26.38 14.26 0.01
N LEU A 50 -26.29 14.55 -1.29
CA LEU A 50 -25.06 15.03 -1.93
C LEU A 50 -24.62 16.41 -1.42
N LEU A 51 -25.52 17.22 -0.85
CA LEU A 51 -25.17 18.52 -0.26
C LEU A 51 -24.29 18.39 1.00
N PHE A 52 -24.30 17.22 1.65
CA PHE A 52 -23.39 16.93 2.77
C PHE A 52 -22.01 16.46 2.32
N PHE A 53 -21.80 16.27 1.01
CA PHE A 53 -20.52 15.82 0.45
C PHE A 53 -19.34 16.76 0.77
N PRO A 54 -19.45 18.10 0.63
CA PRO A 54 -18.36 19.00 0.99
C PRO A 54 -17.97 18.90 2.47
N GLN A 55 -18.95 18.71 3.36
CA GLN A 55 -18.70 18.58 4.79
C GLN A 55 -17.98 17.26 5.13
N ARG A 56 -18.28 16.18 4.40
CA ARG A 56 -17.52 14.92 4.49
C ARG A 56 -16.09 15.07 3.99
N ILE A 57 -15.88 15.71 2.83
CA ILE A 57 -14.51 15.97 2.32
C ILE A 57 -13.73 16.83 3.31
N TYR A 58 -14.35 17.88 3.87
CA TYR A 58 -13.71 18.73 4.86
C TYR A 58 -13.30 17.93 6.11
N GLY A 59 -14.16 17.03 6.59
CA GLY A 59 -13.84 16.10 7.68
C GLY A 59 -12.63 15.19 7.39
N VAL A 60 -12.50 14.69 6.15
CA VAL A 60 -11.34 13.88 5.73
C VAL A 60 -10.07 14.74 5.59
N MET A 61 -10.18 15.98 5.10
CA MET A 61 -9.03 16.87 4.91
C MET A 61 -8.38 17.33 6.23
N ILE A 62 -9.17 17.51 7.28
CA ILE A 62 -8.66 17.92 8.59
C ILE A 62 -8.10 16.76 9.42
N ASN A 63 -8.24 15.52 8.95
CA ASN A 63 -7.74 14.36 9.66
C ASN A 63 -6.20 14.36 9.61
N GLU A 64 -5.57 14.50 10.78
CA GLU A 64 -4.12 14.61 10.95
C GLU A 64 -3.36 13.40 10.39
N ALA A 65 -3.96 12.19 10.40
CA ALA A 65 -3.34 10.99 9.86
C ALA A 65 -3.30 11.00 8.33
N LEU A 66 -4.34 11.54 7.68
CA LEU A 66 -4.41 11.68 6.23
C LEU A 66 -3.46 12.78 5.72
N VAL A 67 -3.20 13.82 6.52
CA VAL A 67 -2.18 14.85 6.22
C VAL A 67 -0.76 14.26 6.26
N ALA A 68 -0.52 13.23 7.07
CA ALA A 68 0.79 12.55 7.12
C ALA A 68 1.11 11.83 5.80
N VAL A 69 0.12 11.28 5.09
CA VAL A 69 0.34 10.49 3.86
C VAL A 69 1.05 11.32 2.76
N PRO A 70 0.59 12.52 2.37
CA PRO A 70 1.31 13.38 1.43
C PRO A 70 2.73 13.76 1.87
N LEU A 71 2.93 14.01 3.17
CA LEU A 71 4.26 14.33 3.72
C LEU A 71 5.23 13.15 3.61
N PHE A 72 4.75 11.92 3.85
CA PHE A 72 5.55 10.71 3.67
C PHE A 72 5.87 10.45 2.19
N ILE A 73 4.89 10.64 1.29
CA ILE A 73 5.13 10.55 -0.16
C ILE A 73 6.19 11.58 -0.59
N PHE A 74 6.09 12.82 -0.10
CA PHE A 74 7.05 13.87 -0.39
C PHE A 74 8.47 13.50 0.06
N MET A 75 8.61 12.94 1.27
CA MET A 75 9.90 12.43 1.76
C MET A 75 10.44 11.31 0.86
N GLY A 76 9.62 10.33 0.50
CA GLY A 76 10.02 9.22 -0.39
C GLY A 76 10.50 9.72 -1.75
N VAL A 77 9.76 10.64 -2.37
CA VAL A 77 10.13 11.23 -3.66
C VAL A 77 11.39 12.08 -3.54
N MET A 78 11.57 12.84 -2.45
CA MET A 78 12.80 13.61 -2.23
C MET A 78 14.04 12.70 -2.07
N LEU A 79 13.91 11.59 -1.34
CA LEU A 79 14.99 10.60 -1.20
C LEU A 79 15.34 9.93 -2.53
N GLU A 80 14.36 9.65 -3.38
CA GLU A 80 14.58 9.12 -4.72
C GLU A 80 15.26 10.16 -5.64
N LYS A 81 14.76 11.40 -5.65
CA LYS A 81 15.26 12.49 -6.52
C LYS A 81 16.67 12.95 -6.17
N THR A 82 17.06 12.87 -4.90
CA THR A 82 18.41 13.23 -4.44
C THR A 82 19.49 12.20 -4.82
N LYS A 83 19.11 11.06 -5.41
CA LYS A 83 20.00 9.95 -5.79
C LYS A 83 20.86 9.41 -4.64
N ILE A 84 20.48 9.69 -3.39
CA ILE A 84 21.12 9.13 -2.19
C ILE A 84 21.02 7.61 -2.22
N ALA A 85 19.89 7.10 -2.69
CA ALA A 85 19.63 5.72 -3.12
C ALA A 85 20.80 5.05 -3.84
N ALA A 86 21.25 5.64 -4.95
CA ALA A 86 22.29 5.07 -5.80
C ALA A 86 23.66 5.14 -5.12
N LYS A 87 23.97 6.25 -4.43
CA LYS A 87 25.22 6.41 -3.67
C LYS A 87 25.32 5.45 -2.50
N LEU A 88 24.21 5.15 -1.82
CA LEU A 88 24.17 4.14 -0.76
C LEU A 88 24.42 2.73 -1.33
N LEU A 89 23.89 2.44 -2.51
CA LEU A 89 24.10 1.16 -3.19
C LEU A 89 25.57 0.97 -3.62
N GLU A 90 26.19 2.01 -4.19
CA GLU A 90 27.63 2.02 -4.50
C GLU A 90 28.47 1.88 -3.22
N SER A 91 28.18 2.66 -2.18
CA SER A 91 28.94 2.63 -0.91
C SER A 91 28.84 1.29 -0.20
N ILE A 92 27.66 0.64 -0.21
CA ILE A 92 27.47 -0.69 0.38
C ILE A 92 28.10 -1.77 -0.51
N GLY A 93 28.07 -1.60 -1.84
CA GLY A 93 28.82 -2.44 -2.77
C GLY A 93 30.33 -2.41 -2.50
N ASP A 94 30.89 -1.22 -2.24
CA ASP A 94 32.30 -1.06 -1.87
C ASP A 94 32.60 -1.62 -0.48
N LEU A 95 31.70 -1.41 0.49
CA LEU A 95 31.86 -1.88 1.87
C LEU A 95 31.78 -3.41 1.99
N PHE A 96 30.89 -4.04 1.22
CA PHE A 96 30.66 -5.49 1.24
C PHE A 96 31.34 -6.23 0.07
N GLY A 97 32.07 -5.53 -0.80
CA GLY A 97 32.76 -6.11 -1.97
C GLY A 97 33.84 -7.15 -1.63
N SER A 98 34.32 -7.16 -0.39
CA SER A 98 35.28 -8.15 0.14
C SER A 98 34.62 -9.44 0.63
N VAL A 99 33.29 -9.48 0.79
CA VAL A 99 32.55 -10.63 1.33
C VAL A 99 31.85 -11.37 0.19
N ARG A 100 32.10 -12.68 0.06
CA ARG A 100 31.35 -13.56 -0.87
C ARG A 100 29.85 -13.48 -0.54
N GLY A 101 29.05 -12.92 -1.45
CA GLY A 101 27.61 -12.72 -1.25
C GLY A 101 27.19 -11.31 -0.82
N GLY A 102 28.16 -10.43 -0.51
CA GLY A 102 27.92 -9.10 0.06
C GLY A 102 27.09 -8.14 -0.81
N LEU A 103 27.22 -8.25 -2.13
CA LEU A 103 26.46 -7.44 -3.08
C LEU A 103 24.95 -7.71 -2.99
N GLY A 104 24.55 -8.98 -2.81
CA GLY A 104 23.14 -9.37 -2.66
C GLY A 104 22.52 -8.81 -1.38
N ILE A 105 23.25 -8.87 -0.26
CA ILE A 105 22.81 -8.29 1.02
C ILE A 105 22.66 -6.77 0.90
N GLY A 106 23.58 -6.12 0.17
CA GLY A 106 23.49 -4.69 -0.09
C GLY A 106 22.26 -4.28 -0.89
N VAL A 107 21.91 -5.06 -1.91
CA VAL A 107 20.68 -4.85 -2.70
C VAL A 107 19.43 -5.05 -1.84
N ILE A 108 19.43 -6.02 -0.92
CA ILE A 108 18.31 -6.20 0.02
C ILE A 108 18.19 -4.99 0.94
N LEU A 109 19.26 -4.57 1.60
CA LEU A 109 19.23 -3.46 2.57
C LEU A 109 18.86 -2.12 1.92
N VAL A 110 19.50 -1.79 0.80
CA VAL A 110 19.22 -0.52 0.10
C VAL A 110 17.85 -0.56 -0.55
N GLY A 111 17.50 -1.67 -1.20
CA GLY A 111 16.17 -1.86 -1.80
C GLY A 111 15.07 -1.73 -0.75
N MET A 112 15.26 -2.36 0.40
CA MET A 112 14.36 -2.27 1.56
C MET A 112 14.22 -0.84 2.10
N LEU A 113 15.33 -0.10 2.30
CA LEU A 113 15.28 1.28 2.81
C LEU A 113 14.54 2.23 1.85
N LEU A 114 14.74 2.07 0.54
CA LEU A 114 14.02 2.87 -0.45
C LEU A 114 12.56 2.46 -0.59
N ALA A 115 12.29 1.15 -0.59
CA ALA A 115 10.93 0.61 -0.64
C ALA A 115 10.12 1.02 0.60
N ALA A 116 10.74 1.08 1.78
CA ALA A 116 10.12 1.59 3.00
C ALA A 116 9.66 3.04 2.83
N SER A 117 10.51 3.91 2.28
CA SER A 117 10.19 5.34 2.14
C SER A 117 9.10 5.64 1.11
N THR A 118 8.94 4.79 0.09
CA THR A 118 7.98 4.99 -1.02
C THR A 118 6.67 4.24 -0.83
N GLY A 119 6.67 3.14 -0.07
CA GLY A 119 5.49 2.32 0.22
C GLY A 119 4.89 1.61 -1.01
N ILE A 120 5.51 1.72 -2.19
CA ILE A 120 5.02 1.19 -3.47
C ILE A 120 6.04 0.21 -4.05
N VAL A 121 5.69 -1.08 -4.05
CA VAL A 121 6.56 -2.18 -4.52
C VAL A 121 6.85 -2.06 -6.03
N GLY A 122 5.84 -1.72 -6.83
CA GLY A 122 5.99 -1.69 -8.29
C GLY A 122 7.01 -0.68 -8.80
N ALA A 123 6.97 0.55 -8.28
CA ALA A 123 7.91 1.60 -8.69
C ALA A 123 9.35 1.27 -8.28
N THR A 124 9.56 0.83 -7.04
CA THR A 124 10.90 0.57 -6.50
C THR A 124 11.58 -0.64 -7.11
N VAL A 125 10.83 -1.72 -7.38
CA VAL A 125 11.38 -2.92 -8.05
C VAL A 125 11.83 -2.59 -9.47
N VAL A 126 11.10 -1.74 -10.21
CA VAL A 126 11.52 -1.30 -11.55
C VAL A 126 12.78 -0.45 -11.48
N THR A 127 12.84 0.51 -10.56
CA THR A 127 14.02 1.39 -10.39
C THR A 127 15.26 0.59 -9.96
N MET A 128 15.11 -0.32 -9.00
CA MET A 128 16.19 -1.21 -8.55
C MET A 128 16.56 -2.26 -9.59
N GLY A 129 15.59 -2.75 -10.38
CA GLY A 129 15.85 -3.59 -11.53
C GLY A 129 16.76 -2.90 -12.53
N MET A 130 16.55 -1.62 -12.82
CA MET A 130 17.41 -0.88 -13.75
C MET A 130 18.80 -0.55 -13.18
N LEU A 131 18.91 -0.33 -11.87
CA LEU A 131 20.16 0.09 -11.23
C LEU A 131 21.02 -1.09 -10.74
N ALA A 132 20.42 -2.05 -10.06
CA ALA A 132 21.12 -3.13 -9.35
C ALA A 132 21.32 -4.39 -10.21
N LEU A 133 20.35 -4.74 -11.07
CA LEU A 133 20.44 -5.95 -11.92
C LEU A 133 21.71 -5.98 -12.80
N PRO A 134 22.08 -4.93 -13.55
CA PRO A 134 23.29 -4.97 -14.37
C PRO A 134 24.57 -5.09 -13.54
N SER A 135 24.59 -4.55 -12.31
CA SER A 135 25.73 -4.68 -11.40
C SER A 135 25.84 -6.10 -10.83
N MET A 136 24.73 -6.74 -10.48
CA MET A 136 24.70 -8.12 -9.98
C MET A 136 25.14 -9.14 -11.04
N LEU A 137 24.71 -8.96 -12.29
CA LEU A 137 25.11 -9.82 -13.41
C LEU A 137 26.62 -9.70 -13.70
N LYS A 138 27.17 -8.47 -13.68
CA LYS A 138 28.63 -8.26 -13.82
C LYS A 138 29.44 -8.88 -12.68
N ALA A 139 28.85 -8.98 -11.49
CA ALA A 139 29.45 -9.64 -10.34
C ALA A 139 29.31 -11.18 -10.36
N GLY A 140 28.69 -11.76 -11.40
CA GLY A 140 28.58 -13.22 -11.59
C GLY A 140 27.41 -13.87 -10.84
N TYR A 141 26.40 -13.11 -10.41
CA TYR A 141 25.17 -13.68 -9.87
C TYR A 141 24.30 -14.29 -10.98
N ASP A 142 23.63 -15.42 -10.66
CA ASP A 142 22.60 -15.99 -11.51
C ASP A 142 21.41 -15.02 -11.65
N GLU A 143 20.84 -14.91 -12.85
CA GLU A 143 19.73 -14.00 -13.17
C GLU A 143 18.50 -14.26 -12.28
N LYS A 144 18.22 -15.52 -11.94
CA LYS A 144 17.10 -15.88 -11.04
C LYS A 144 17.33 -15.38 -9.63
N ILE A 145 18.56 -15.47 -9.12
CA ILE A 145 18.91 -14.98 -7.79
C ILE A 145 18.88 -13.46 -7.76
N ALA A 146 19.40 -12.79 -8.79
CA ALA A 146 19.41 -11.33 -8.86
C ALA A 146 17.99 -10.74 -8.89
N THR A 147 17.14 -11.25 -9.78
CA THR A 147 15.74 -10.81 -9.90
C THR A 147 14.91 -11.16 -8.66
N GLY A 148 15.08 -12.36 -8.11
CA GLY A 148 14.42 -12.77 -6.87
C GLY A 148 14.81 -11.90 -5.68
N THR A 149 16.08 -11.54 -5.56
CA THR A 149 16.60 -10.67 -4.48
C THR A 149 16.04 -9.25 -4.59
N ILE A 150 15.92 -8.70 -5.80
CA ILE A 150 15.33 -7.37 -6.06
C ILE A 150 13.82 -7.38 -5.78
N CYS A 151 13.10 -8.42 -6.20
CA CYS A 151 11.67 -8.55 -5.89
C CYS A 151 11.41 -8.71 -4.39
N ALA A 152 12.22 -9.52 -3.69
CA ALA A 152 12.11 -9.72 -2.25
C ALA A 152 12.42 -8.45 -1.45
N SER A 153 13.41 -7.65 -1.88
CA SER A 153 13.73 -6.40 -1.19
C SER A 153 12.62 -5.36 -1.31
N GLY A 154 11.94 -5.31 -2.47
CA GLY A 154 10.78 -4.44 -2.69
C GLY A 154 9.59 -4.75 -1.78
N THR A 155 9.28 -6.03 -1.55
CA THR A 155 8.17 -6.43 -0.67
C THR A 155 8.51 -6.23 0.81
N LEU A 156 9.76 -6.45 1.21
CA LEU A 156 10.23 -6.19 2.57
C LEU A 156 10.09 -4.72 3.00
N GLY A 157 10.20 -3.78 2.05
CA GLY A 157 9.99 -2.36 2.33
C GLY A 157 8.59 -2.03 2.84
N GLN A 158 7.56 -2.81 2.49
CA GLN A 158 6.19 -2.56 2.98
C GLN A 158 6.04 -2.79 4.50
N ILE A 159 6.93 -3.60 5.09
CA ILE A 159 6.88 -4.01 6.50
C ILE A 159 7.56 -2.99 7.41
N ILE A 160 8.58 -2.27 6.91
CA ILE A 160 9.39 -1.37 7.74
C ILE A 160 8.66 -0.03 7.94
N PRO A 161 8.37 0.39 9.18
CA PRO A 161 7.86 1.73 9.45
C PRO A 161 8.94 2.77 9.10
N PRO A 162 8.63 3.85 8.34
CA PRO A 162 7.32 4.42 8.01
C PRO A 162 6.73 3.94 6.68
N SER A 163 5.62 3.18 6.69
CA SER A 163 4.95 2.73 5.46
C SER A 163 3.54 3.33 5.32
N ILE A 164 3.21 3.83 4.12
CA ILE A 164 1.88 4.40 3.80
C ILE A 164 0.77 3.36 4.03
N VAL A 165 1.04 2.09 3.74
CA VAL A 165 0.10 0.98 3.93
C VAL A 165 -0.28 0.84 5.40
N LEU A 166 0.68 0.96 6.33
CA LEU A 166 0.41 0.88 7.76
C LEU A 166 -0.47 2.05 8.24
N ILE A 167 -0.23 3.26 7.74
CA ILE A 167 -1.02 4.46 8.07
C ILE A 167 -2.46 4.29 7.58
N LEU A 168 -2.62 3.88 6.32
CA LEU A 168 -3.95 3.66 5.73
C LEU A 168 -4.71 2.53 6.44
N LEU A 169 -4.01 1.45 6.81
CA LEU A 169 -4.61 0.35 7.55
C LEU A 169 -5.06 0.80 8.96
N ALA A 170 -4.30 1.66 9.62
CA ALA A 170 -4.67 2.21 10.92
C ALA A 170 -5.97 3.03 10.84
N GLU A 171 -6.11 3.88 9.82
CA GLU A 171 -7.33 4.65 9.55
C GLU A 171 -8.52 3.74 9.22
N MET A 172 -8.33 2.71 8.39
CA MET A 172 -9.40 1.76 8.04
C MET A 172 -9.89 0.99 9.26
N LEU A 173 -8.97 0.53 10.11
CA LEU A 173 -9.32 -0.17 11.35
C LEU A 173 -10.02 0.75 12.35
N GLN A 174 -9.65 2.03 12.40
CA GLN A 174 -10.33 3.01 13.24
C GLN A 174 -11.77 3.23 12.80
N GLY A 175 -12.03 3.42 11.50
CA GLY A 175 -13.39 3.55 10.97
C GLY A 175 -14.26 2.32 11.25
N ALA A 176 -13.70 1.11 11.06
CA ALA A 176 -14.41 -0.14 11.36
C ALA A 176 -14.72 -0.30 12.86
N ASN A 177 -13.81 0.14 13.74
CA ASN A 177 -14.02 0.11 15.19
C ASN A 177 -15.10 1.12 15.63
N GLU A 178 -15.18 2.28 14.99
CA GLU A 178 -16.24 3.28 15.27
C GLU A 178 -17.63 2.73 14.90
N GLU A 179 -17.77 2.08 13.74
CA GLU A 179 -19.02 1.42 13.33
C GLU A 179 -19.40 0.25 14.26
N ALA A 180 -18.44 -0.56 14.68
CA ALA A 180 -18.67 -1.65 15.63
C ALA A 180 -19.05 -1.15 17.04
N GLY A 181 -18.49 -0.03 17.48
CA GLY A 181 -18.82 0.63 18.75
C GLY A 181 -20.27 1.11 18.80
N LEU A 182 -20.80 1.61 17.68
CA LEU A 182 -22.20 2.04 17.56
C LEU A 182 -23.20 0.88 17.68
N LEU A 183 -22.80 -0.33 17.27
CA LEU A 183 -23.64 -1.53 17.34
C LEU A 183 -23.59 -2.22 18.71
N THR A 184 -22.47 -2.12 19.42
CA THR A 184 -22.24 -2.88 20.67
C THR A 184 -22.57 -2.07 21.93
N GLY A 185 -22.70 -0.74 21.83
CA GLY A 185 -23.08 0.13 22.95
C GLY A 185 -22.02 0.26 24.05
N ASP A 186 -20.83 -0.31 23.86
CA ASP A 186 -19.72 -0.29 24.81
C ASP A 186 -18.65 0.73 24.36
N LEU A 187 -18.57 1.87 25.06
CA LEU A 187 -17.52 2.88 24.90
C LEU A 187 -16.24 2.46 25.66
N GLY A 188 -15.75 1.25 25.36
CA GLY A 188 -14.60 0.65 26.03
C GLY A 188 -13.29 0.91 25.28
N THR A 189 -12.54 1.90 25.72
CA THR A 189 -11.18 2.26 25.25
C THR A 189 -10.10 1.18 25.49
N THR A 190 -10.47 -0.03 25.96
CA THR A 190 -9.55 -1.09 26.39
C THR A 190 -9.44 -2.25 25.39
N THR A 191 -10.45 -2.52 24.56
CA THR A 191 -10.41 -3.56 23.51
C THR A 191 -9.70 -3.12 22.24
N SER A 192 -9.66 -1.80 21.96
CA SER A 192 -9.06 -1.25 20.74
C SER A 192 -7.54 -1.41 20.67
N TYR A 193 -6.81 -1.30 21.79
CA TYR A 193 -5.35 -1.49 21.78
C TYR A 193 -4.96 -2.97 21.66
N SER A 194 -5.69 -3.87 22.32
CA SER A 194 -5.48 -5.32 22.25
C SER A 194 -5.73 -5.87 20.83
N ASN A 195 -6.85 -5.49 20.21
CA ASN A 195 -7.14 -5.90 18.83
C ASN A 195 -6.21 -5.24 17.80
N ARG A 196 -5.75 -4.00 18.01
CA ARG A 196 -4.73 -3.38 17.14
C ARG A 196 -3.39 -4.13 17.23
N PHE A 197 -2.98 -4.57 18.42
CA PHE A 197 -1.74 -5.33 18.61
C PHE A 197 -1.85 -6.77 18.05
N ILE A 198 -3.02 -7.41 18.18
CA ILE A 198 -3.29 -8.74 17.64
C ILE A 198 -3.46 -8.72 16.12
N CYS A 199 -4.10 -7.69 15.56
CA CYS A 199 -4.19 -7.52 14.11
C CYS A 199 -2.83 -7.17 13.51
N TRP A 200 -2.03 -6.35 14.20
CA TRP A 200 -0.64 -6.07 13.85
C TRP A 200 0.24 -7.32 13.92
N SER A 201 0.16 -8.11 14.99
CA SER A 201 0.95 -9.35 15.10
C SER A 201 0.49 -10.40 14.08
N THR A 202 -0.81 -10.53 13.81
CA THR A 202 -1.35 -11.51 12.86
C THR A 202 -1.04 -11.13 11.40
N ILE A 203 -1.17 -9.86 11.00
CA ILE A 203 -0.83 -9.40 9.64
C ILE A 203 0.69 -9.44 9.42
N THR A 204 1.49 -9.10 10.44
CA THR A 204 2.95 -9.24 10.36
C THR A 204 3.33 -10.72 10.24
N TRP A 205 2.71 -11.62 11.02
CA TRP A 205 2.93 -13.07 10.92
C TRP A 205 2.45 -13.68 9.60
N PHE A 206 1.37 -13.18 9.01
CA PHE A 206 0.85 -13.64 7.72
C PHE A 206 1.77 -13.23 6.56
N ASN A 207 2.30 -11.99 6.59
CA ASN A 207 3.28 -11.52 5.60
C ASN A 207 4.67 -12.17 5.79
N VAL A 208 5.09 -12.42 7.04
CA VAL A 208 6.34 -13.14 7.34
C VAL A 208 6.24 -14.62 6.92
N SER A 209 5.09 -15.27 7.13
CA SER A 209 4.84 -16.63 6.62
C SER A 209 4.87 -16.70 5.09
N TRP A 210 4.37 -15.68 4.41
CA TRP A 210 4.44 -15.56 2.94
C TRP A 210 5.86 -15.37 2.41
N ILE A 211 6.72 -14.64 3.14
CA ILE A 211 8.16 -14.51 2.84
C ILE A 211 8.88 -15.85 2.99
N PHE A 212 8.58 -16.64 4.02
CA PHE A 212 9.11 -18.00 4.15
C PHE A 212 8.58 -18.94 3.05
N TYR A 213 7.33 -18.78 2.63
CA TYR A 213 6.76 -19.54 1.51
C TYR A 213 7.39 -19.19 0.16
N TYR A 214 7.68 -17.91 -0.09
CA TYR A 214 8.37 -17.46 -1.31
C TYR A 214 9.85 -17.86 -1.34
N LEU A 215 10.55 -17.80 -0.21
CA LEU A 215 11.93 -18.30 -0.13
C LEU A 215 12.00 -19.82 -0.30
N HIS A 216 11.01 -20.58 0.16
CA HIS A 216 11.00 -22.04 0.03
C HIS A 216 10.62 -22.50 -1.40
N PHE A 217 9.78 -21.74 -2.11
CA PHE A 217 9.38 -22.05 -3.49
C PHE A 217 10.46 -21.70 -4.53
N PHE A 218 11.42 -20.83 -4.20
CA PHE A 218 12.53 -20.46 -5.10
C PHE A 218 13.86 -21.17 -4.80
N TYR A 219 13.94 -21.94 -3.70
CA TYR A 219 15.11 -22.77 -3.35
C TYR A 219 14.97 -24.26 -3.75
N CYS A 220 13.90 -24.64 -4.46
CA CYS A 220 13.73 -25.95 -5.11
C CYS A 220 13.61 -25.79 -6.62
#